data_AF-A0A9R0TRG8-F1
#
_entry.id   AF-A0A9R0TRG8-F1
#
_cell.length_a   1.000
_cell.length_b   1.000
_cell.length_c   1.000
_cell.angle_alpha   90.00
_cell.angle_beta   90.00
_cell.angle_gamma   90.00
#
_symmetry.space_group_name_H-M   'P 1'
#
loop_
_entity.id
_entity.type
_entity.pdbx_description
1 polymer ?
#
loop_
_entity_poly.entity_id
_entity_poly.type
_entity_poly.pdbx_seq_one_letter_code
_entity_poly.pdbx_strand_id
1 'polypeptide(L)'
;MESGNVREGLWPVQKRTNKVQYFLEHHNGFFYILTNAPLKDTETAVEGYYLARCRAEKSLMDKWQVVALPGSDCTFQDMDIFHEHLVLFLQKDGLPLFCSIDLPVQIDFQEPKELGDFTPWFFPIPSNLCSILPGPNNDFMSSTFRLVVSSPVIPDLTVDYDMRKKTFTILDQEEVTGLCSSLYTVGQSNVSSIQQNLQLIEDSQSWSDLSKLVSCERVQVVSHDGVSIPLVILYSRGAHIHGESPGILYGYGAYGEDLDKSWCSDRLSLLARGWVLAFADRH
;
A
#
# COMPACT_ATOMS: atom_id res chain seq x y z
N MET A 1 37.21 -0.81 -33.28
CA MET A 1 35.80 -0.72 -32.89
C MET A 1 35.76 0.13 -31.65
N GLU A 2 35.52 1.43 -31.82
CA GLU A 2 35.48 2.40 -30.73
C GLU A 2 34.19 2.18 -29.92
N SER A 3 34.36 2.01 -28.61
CA SER A 3 33.28 2.06 -27.63
C SER A 3 32.67 3.46 -27.65
N GLY A 4 31.48 3.59 -28.24
CA GLY A 4 30.72 4.84 -28.32
C GLY A 4 30.56 5.49 -26.95
N ASN A 5 30.88 6.77 -26.89
CA ASN A 5 30.87 7.60 -25.70
C ASN A 5 29.41 7.80 -25.24
N VAL A 6 28.95 7.00 -24.27
CA VAL A 6 27.55 6.94 -23.78
C VAL A 6 26.99 8.30 -23.29
N ARG A 7 27.86 9.30 -23.09
CA ARG A 7 27.50 10.62 -22.58
C ARG A 7 26.79 11.55 -23.57
N GLU A 8 26.82 11.30 -24.88
CA GLU A 8 26.18 12.21 -25.85
C GLU A 8 24.64 12.10 -25.85
N GLY A 9 24.08 10.99 -25.36
CA GLY A 9 22.62 10.73 -25.32
C GLY A 9 21.96 10.83 -23.94
N LEU A 10 22.72 10.96 -22.85
CA LEU A 10 22.17 11.01 -21.49
C LEU A 10 22.08 12.45 -21.00
N TRP A 11 20.90 12.84 -20.53
CA TRP A 11 20.68 14.15 -19.92
C TRP A 11 20.37 13.99 -18.43
N PRO A 12 21.13 14.65 -17.54
CA PRO A 12 20.81 14.64 -16.12
C PRO A 12 19.50 15.41 -15.89
N VAL A 13 18.59 14.83 -15.13
CA VAL A 13 17.36 15.51 -14.69
C VAL A 13 17.69 16.57 -13.65
N GLN A 14 18.38 16.16 -12.58
CA GLN A 14 18.85 17.04 -11.52
C GLN A 14 20.22 16.58 -11.00
N LYS A 15 21.05 17.52 -10.58
CA LYS A 15 22.32 17.22 -9.89
C LYS A 15 22.02 16.48 -8.57
N ARG A 16 22.80 15.44 -8.28
CA ARG A 16 22.67 14.69 -7.02
C ARG A 16 22.95 15.60 -5.83
N THR A 17 22.05 15.56 -4.85
CA THR A 17 22.15 16.25 -3.56
C THR A 17 22.02 15.20 -2.46
N ASN A 18 22.76 15.38 -1.36
CA ASN A 18 22.74 14.42 -0.27
C ASN A 18 21.33 14.29 0.33
N LYS A 19 20.90 13.06 0.64
CA LYS A 19 19.57 12.72 1.21
C LYS A 19 18.35 13.04 0.34
N VAL A 20 18.54 13.56 -0.88
CA VAL A 20 17.44 13.78 -1.82
C VAL A 20 17.27 12.54 -2.69
N GLN A 21 16.06 12.00 -2.68
CA GLN A 21 15.59 10.88 -3.48
C GLN A 21 14.49 11.37 -4.43
N TYR A 22 14.47 10.78 -5.62
CA TYR A 22 13.40 11.04 -6.59
C TYR A 22 13.23 9.86 -7.54
N PHE A 23 11.98 9.66 -7.97
CA PHE A 23 11.55 8.65 -8.93
C PHE A 23 10.81 9.37 -10.06
N LEU A 24 11.02 8.94 -11.31
CA LEU A 24 10.47 9.62 -12.49
C LEU A 24 9.54 8.70 -13.27
N GLU A 25 8.40 9.25 -13.63
CA GLU A 25 7.46 8.66 -14.59
C GLU A 25 7.21 9.63 -15.75
N HIS A 26 7.16 9.13 -16.98
CA HIS A 26 6.98 9.97 -18.17
C HIS A 26 5.54 9.93 -18.68
N HIS A 27 4.94 11.10 -18.91
CA HIS A 27 3.59 11.22 -19.46
C HIS A 27 3.44 12.49 -20.30
N ASN A 28 3.05 12.31 -21.56
CA ASN A 28 2.69 13.38 -22.50
C ASN A 28 3.67 14.57 -22.55
N GLY A 29 4.99 14.31 -22.56
CA GLY A 29 6.03 15.34 -22.65
C GLY A 29 6.40 15.98 -21.30
N PHE A 30 5.91 15.42 -20.20
CA PHE A 30 6.28 15.79 -18.84
C PHE A 30 6.87 14.60 -18.11
N PHE A 31 7.73 14.89 -17.13
CA PHE A 31 8.08 13.94 -16.09
C PHE A 31 7.29 14.27 -14.84
N TYR A 32 6.56 13.28 -14.33
CA TYR A 32 6.01 13.26 -12.98
C TYR A 32 7.08 12.70 -12.06
N ILE A 33 7.26 13.33 -10.91
CA ILE A 33 8.41 13.12 -10.04
C ILE A 33 7.92 12.94 -8.62
N LEU A 34 8.13 11.76 -8.05
CA LEU A 34 7.93 11.52 -6.63
C LEU A 34 9.25 11.83 -5.92
N THR A 35 9.28 12.82 -5.02
CA THR A 35 10.55 13.31 -4.46
C THR A 35 10.40 13.88 -3.06
N ASN A 36 11.51 13.89 -2.30
CA ASN A 36 11.65 14.55 -1.00
C ASN A 36 12.55 15.79 -1.09
N ALA A 37 12.75 16.35 -2.28
CA ALA A 37 13.56 17.55 -2.48
C ALA A 37 13.02 18.76 -1.68
N PRO A 38 13.84 19.75 -1.34
CA PRO A 38 13.35 20.89 -0.58
C PRO A 38 12.30 21.71 -1.36
N LEU A 39 11.18 22.05 -0.70
CA LEU A 39 10.06 22.82 -1.31
C LEU A 39 10.32 24.34 -1.39
N LYS A 40 11.32 24.85 -0.67
CA LYS A 40 11.74 26.28 -0.61
C LYS A 40 13.28 26.33 -0.47
N ASP A 41 13.88 27.52 -0.36
CA ASP A 41 15.33 27.74 -0.10
C ASP A 41 15.87 27.11 1.21
N THR A 42 15.10 26.23 1.84
CA THR A 42 15.59 25.31 2.87
C THR A 42 16.56 24.33 2.24
N GLU A 43 17.77 24.18 2.77
CA GLU A 43 18.76 23.21 2.25
C GLU A 43 18.44 21.75 2.61
N THR A 44 17.36 21.52 3.37
CA THR A 44 17.01 20.22 3.93
C THR A 44 15.90 19.54 3.14
N ALA A 45 16.10 18.26 2.82
CA ALA A 45 15.06 17.38 2.29
C ALA A 45 13.84 17.36 3.22
N VAL A 46 12.65 17.31 2.64
CA VAL A 46 11.41 17.19 3.40
C VAL A 46 11.23 15.76 3.90
N GLU A 47 10.45 15.61 4.97
CA GLU A 47 10.06 14.28 5.46
C GLU A 47 8.96 13.70 4.55
N GLY A 48 9.16 12.48 4.06
CA GLY A 48 8.27 11.85 3.09
C GLY A 48 8.39 12.41 1.66
N TYR A 49 7.53 11.92 0.77
CA TYR A 49 7.52 12.32 -0.64
C TYR A 49 6.34 13.22 -0.99
N TYR A 50 6.54 14.08 -1.98
CA TYR A 50 5.49 14.83 -2.67
C TYR A 50 5.58 14.62 -4.18
N LEU A 51 4.50 14.93 -4.88
CA LEU A 51 4.41 14.83 -6.33
C LEU A 51 4.81 16.18 -6.96
N ALA A 52 5.83 16.15 -7.79
CA ALA A 52 6.26 17.26 -8.64
C ALA A 52 6.14 16.88 -10.12
N ARG A 53 6.29 17.88 -10.99
CA ARG A 53 6.32 17.70 -12.44
C ARG A 53 7.30 18.67 -13.07
N CYS A 54 7.99 18.24 -14.12
CA CYS A 54 8.75 19.13 -15.00
C CYS A 54 8.51 18.76 -16.47
N ARG A 55 8.89 19.65 -17.39
CA ARG A 55 8.85 19.32 -18.82
C ARG A 55 9.99 18.36 -19.16
N ALA A 56 9.71 17.38 -20.01
CA ALA A 56 10.70 16.45 -20.56
C ALA A 56 11.56 17.11 -21.66
N GLU A 57 12.02 18.34 -21.40
CA GLU A 57 12.85 19.15 -22.30
C GLU A 57 14.17 19.45 -21.60
N LYS A 58 15.29 19.32 -22.32
CA LYS A 58 16.65 19.36 -21.73
C LYS A 58 16.94 20.58 -20.85
N SER A 59 16.38 21.75 -21.18
CA SER A 59 16.59 23.01 -20.47
C SER A 59 15.60 23.26 -19.32
N LEU A 60 14.67 22.35 -19.09
CA LEU A 60 13.56 22.49 -18.13
C LEU A 60 13.45 21.30 -17.15
N MET A 61 14.27 20.27 -17.29
CA MET A 61 14.23 19.09 -16.41
C MET A 61 14.58 19.40 -14.95
N ASP A 62 15.28 20.49 -14.68
CA ASP A 62 15.64 20.97 -13.34
C ASP A 62 14.60 21.94 -12.74
N LYS A 63 13.58 22.34 -13.53
CA LYS A 63 12.53 23.27 -13.11
C LYS A 63 11.29 22.51 -12.66
N TRP A 64 11.34 22.01 -11.44
CA TRP A 64 10.27 21.21 -10.86
C TRP A 64 9.16 22.10 -10.32
N GLN A 65 7.93 21.82 -10.74
CA GLN A 65 6.72 22.41 -10.20
C GLN A 65 6.05 21.40 -9.27
N VAL A 66 5.74 21.82 -8.03
CA VAL A 66 5.01 20.97 -7.09
C VAL A 66 3.57 20.82 -7.58
N VAL A 67 3.08 19.58 -7.66
CA VAL A 67 1.74 19.24 -8.14
C VAL A 67 0.81 18.92 -6.97
N ALA A 68 1.20 17.98 -6.13
CA ALA A 68 0.36 17.49 -5.03
C ALA A 68 1.20 17.19 -3.79
N LEU A 69 0.68 17.59 -2.64
CA LEU A 69 1.14 17.17 -1.32
C LEU A 69 0.23 16.03 -0.81
N PRO A 70 0.74 15.03 -0.08
CA PRO A 70 -0.05 13.87 0.34
C PRO A 70 -1.17 14.19 1.34
N GLY A 71 -1.06 15.29 2.09
CA GLY A 71 -1.94 15.64 3.22
C GLY A 71 -1.19 15.54 4.55
N SER A 72 -1.84 15.94 5.65
CA SER A 72 -1.21 15.92 6.98
C SER A 72 -1.23 14.55 7.67
N ASP A 73 -2.09 13.64 7.20
CA ASP A 73 -2.33 12.31 7.78
C ASP A 73 -1.83 11.17 6.88
N CYS A 74 -1.24 11.48 5.72
CA CYS A 74 -0.79 10.50 4.74
C CYS A 74 0.62 10.83 4.25
N THR A 75 1.35 9.81 3.82
CA THR A 75 2.62 9.94 3.08
C THR A 75 2.51 9.22 1.75
N PHE A 76 3.09 9.78 0.68
CA PHE A 76 3.26 9.03 -0.57
C PHE A 76 4.40 8.03 -0.43
N GLN A 77 4.23 6.86 -1.04
CA GLN A 77 5.21 5.77 -1.03
C GLN A 77 5.72 5.47 -2.45
N ASP A 78 4.80 5.36 -3.40
CA ASP A 78 5.13 5.05 -4.79
C ASP A 78 4.05 5.58 -5.75
N MET A 79 4.31 5.53 -7.07
CA MET A 79 3.36 5.92 -8.10
C MET A 79 3.47 5.05 -9.36
N ASP A 80 2.34 4.87 -10.04
CA ASP A 80 2.26 4.26 -11.37
C ASP A 80 1.46 5.18 -12.30
N ILE A 81 1.93 5.39 -13.54
CA ILE A 81 1.29 6.30 -14.49
C ILE A 81 0.69 5.57 -15.70
N PHE A 82 -0.53 5.98 -16.06
CA PHE A 82 -1.27 5.52 -17.23
C PHE A 82 -1.63 6.69 -18.12
N HIS A 83 -2.14 6.41 -19.32
CA HIS A 83 -2.51 7.43 -20.28
C HIS A 83 -3.52 8.45 -19.72
N GLU A 84 -4.51 7.98 -18.97
CA GLU A 84 -5.58 8.82 -18.41
C GLU A 84 -5.63 8.84 -16.88
N HIS A 85 -4.73 8.13 -16.20
CA HIS A 85 -4.79 7.99 -14.74
C HIS A 85 -3.40 7.99 -14.11
N LEU A 86 -3.30 8.51 -12.89
CA LEU A 86 -2.15 8.34 -12.01
C LEU A 86 -2.60 7.54 -10.79
N VAL A 87 -1.91 6.44 -10.53
CA VAL A 87 -2.08 5.62 -9.33
C VAL A 87 -1.02 6.04 -8.31
N LEU A 88 -1.45 6.28 -7.08
CA LEU A 88 -0.59 6.67 -5.96
C LEU A 88 -0.72 5.66 -4.84
N PHE A 89 0.41 5.16 -4.36
CA PHE A 89 0.52 4.36 -3.15
C PHE A 89 0.81 5.28 -1.97
N LEU A 90 0.06 5.10 -0.90
CA LEU A 90 0.14 5.92 0.30
C LEU A 90 0.26 5.07 1.55
N GLN A 91 0.73 5.70 2.62
CA GLN A 91 0.65 5.16 3.96
C GLN A 91 -0.08 6.14 4.86
N LYS A 92 -1.05 5.65 5.63
CA LYS A 92 -1.80 6.41 6.65
C LYS A 92 -1.78 5.65 7.96
N ASP A 93 -1.24 6.27 9.01
CA ASP A 93 -1.06 5.63 10.33
C ASP A 93 -0.33 4.27 10.26
N GLY A 94 0.62 4.12 9.34
CA GLY A 94 1.35 2.87 9.08
C GLY A 94 0.58 1.82 8.27
N LEU A 95 -0.60 2.14 7.76
CA LEU A 95 -1.43 1.24 6.94
C LEU A 95 -1.34 1.64 5.47
N PRO A 96 -1.17 0.68 4.55
CA PRO A 96 -1.11 0.97 3.13
C PRO A 96 -2.49 1.38 2.62
N LEU A 97 -2.51 2.42 1.80
CA LEU A 97 -3.64 2.86 1.00
C LEU A 97 -3.17 3.00 -0.44
N PHE A 98 -4.10 2.96 -1.39
CA PHE A 98 -3.79 3.51 -2.71
C PHE A 98 -5.02 4.19 -3.28
N CYS A 99 -4.78 5.13 -4.17
CA CYS A 99 -5.82 5.85 -4.88
C CYS A 99 -5.44 6.09 -6.34
N SER A 100 -6.43 6.43 -7.15
CA SER A 100 -6.21 6.93 -8.50
C SER A 100 -6.78 8.34 -8.67
N ILE A 101 -6.07 9.17 -9.41
CA ILE A 101 -6.55 10.47 -9.90
C ILE A 101 -6.54 10.50 -11.43
N ASP A 102 -7.38 11.35 -12.02
CA ASP A 102 -7.45 11.48 -13.48
C ASP A 102 -6.30 12.35 -14.03
N LEU A 103 -5.78 11.95 -15.18
CA LEU A 103 -4.80 12.69 -15.97
C LEU A 103 -5.42 13.22 -17.27
N PRO A 104 -4.89 14.35 -17.81
CA PRO A 104 -3.85 15.18 -17.23
C PRO A 104 -4.37 16.05 -16.07
N VAL A 105 -3.54 16.23 -15.04
CA VAL A 105 -3.82 17.20 -13.98
C VAL A 105 -3.69 18.62 -14.53
N GLN A 106 -4.72 19.45 -14.37
CA GLN A 106 -4.65 20.90 -14.63
C GLN A 106 -3.74 21.54 -13.58
N ILE A 107 -2.76 22.36 -13.95
CA ILE A 107 -1.78 22.94 -13.00
C ILE A 107 -1.72 24.47 -13.07
N ASP A 108 -2.87 25.11 -13.31
CA ASP A 108 -3.00 26.58 -13.31
C ASP A 108 -3.16 27.15 -11.90
N PHE A 109 -2.43 26.60 -10.92
CA PHE A 109 -2.52 26.99 -9.51
C PHE A 109 -1.26 27.74 -9.10
N GLN A 110 -1.46 28.82 -8.33
CA GLN A 110 -0.35 29.62 -7.78
C GLN A 110 0.33 28.94 -6.58
N GLU A 111 -0.37 28.02 -5.91
CA GLU A 111 0.12 27.29 -4.74
C GLU A 111 -0.04 25.78 -4.92
N PRO A 112 0.82 24.95 -4.27
CA PRO A 112 0.67 23.50 -4.26
C PRO A 112 -0.69 23.07 -3.70
N LYS A 113 -1.30 22.09 -4.35
CA LYS A 113 -2.56 21.49 -3.89
C LYS A 113 -2.30 20.29 -2.99
N GLU A 114 -3.29 19.95 -2.17
CA GLU A 114 -3.30 18.68 -1.47
C GLU A 114 -3.91 17.58 -2.35
N LEU A 115 -3.60 16.31 -2.07
CA LEU A 115 -4.13 15.18 -2.82
C LEU A 115 -5.68 15.22 -2.88
N GLY A 116 -6.33 15.65 -1.80
CA GLY A 116 -7.79 15.77 -1.72
C GLY A 116 -8.40 16.70 -2.77
N ASP A 117 -7.66 17.69 -3.26
CA ASP A 117 -8.13 18.64 -4.27
C ASP A 117 -8.26 18.03 -5.67
N PHE A 118 -7.74 16.82 -5.88
CA PHE A 118 -7.78 16.08 -7.14
C PHE A 118 -8.89 15.04 -7.21
N THR A 119 -9.83 15.05 -6.25
CA THR A 119 -10.94 14.09 -6.15
C THR A 119 -10.48 12.63 -6.29
N PRO A 120 -9.46 12.20 -5.51
CA PRO A 120 -8.90 10.85 -5.58
C PRO A 120 -9.98 9.80 -5.30
N TRP A 121 -9.98 8.73 -6.09
CA TRP A 121 -10.75 7.54 -5.75
C TRP A 121 -9.86 6.58 -4.97
N PHE A 122 -10.17 6.38 -3.70
CA PHE A 122 -9.47 5.42 -2.84
C PHE A 122 -10.05 4.03 -3.03
N PHE A 123 -9.18 3.04 -3.22
CA PHE A 123 -9.63 1.66 -3.33
C PHE A 123 -10.21 1.17 -1.99
N PRO A 124 -11.38 0.52 -1.99
CA PRO A 124 -12.01 0.03 -0.78
C PRO A 124 -11.28 -1.21 -0.26
N ILE A 125 -10.34 -1.00 0.67
CA ILE A 125 -9.57 -2.09 1.26
C ILE A 125 -10.48 -2.88 2.23
N PRO A 126 -10.53 -4.22 2.12
CA PRO A 126 -11.46 -5.04 2.89
C PRO A 126 -11.14 -5.08 4.39
N SER A 127 -9.87 -4.90 4.78
CA SER A 127 -9.41 -4.88 6.18
C SER A 127 -8.25 -3.92 6.36
N ASN A 128 -8.17 -3.28 7.52
CA ASN A 128 -7.12 -2.33 7.87
C ASN A 128 -5.73 -2.96 8.02
N LEU A 129 -5.58 -4.29 7.91
CA LEU A 129 -4.30 -5.00 8.00
C LEU A 129 -3.94 -5.72 6.69
N CYS A 130 -4.47 -5.25 5.56
CA CYS A 130 -4.07 -5.75 4.25
C CYS A 130 -2.75 -5.13 3.81
N SER A 131 -1.95 -5.94 3.13
CA SER A 131 -0.92 -5.52 2.19
C SER A 131 -1.52 -5.36 0.80
N ILE A 132 -0.96 -4.43 0.02
CA ILE A 132 -1.38 -4.15 -1.36
C ILE A 132 -0.13 -4.10 -2.20
N LEU A 133 -0.08 -4.93 -3.23
CA LEU A 133 1.05 -5.01 -4.15
C LEU A 133 0.58 -4.79 -5.59
N PRO A 134 1.29 -3.98 -6.40
CA PRO A 134 1.00 -3.88 -7.82
C PRO A 134 1.23 -5.22 -8.52
N GLY A 135 0.31 -5.57 -9.42
CA GLY A 135 0.46 -6.67 -10.35
C GLY A 135 1.16 -6.23 -11.66
N PRO A 136 1.10 -7.04 -12.72
CA PRO A 136 1.64 -6.68 -14.02
C PRO A 136 0.80 -5.59 -14.71
N ASN A 137 1.31 -4.37 -14.78
CA ASN A 137 0.62 -3.19 -15.29
C ASN A 137 1.37 -2.51 -16.46
N ASN A 138 1.78 -3.29 -17.46
CA ASN A 138 2.70 -2.82 -18.51
C ASN A 138 2.01 -2.09 -19.68
N ASP A 139 0.67 -2.13 -19.77
CA ASP A 139 -0.06 -1.44 -20.83
C ASP A 139 -0.43 -0.03 -20.40
N PHE A 140 0.39 0.94 -20.83
CA PHE A 140 0.18 2.36 -20.57
C PHE A 140 -1.19 2.89 -21.01
N MET A 141 -1.80 2.32 -22.07
CA MET A 141 -3.09 2.76 -22.59
C MET A 141 -4.27 2.14 -21.84
N SER A 142 -4.01 1.19 -20.94
CA SER A 142 -5.03 0.51 -20.14
C SER A 142 -5.69 1.47 -19.15
N SER A 143 -6.98 1.25 -18.90
CA SER A 143 -7.70 1.82 -17.76
C SER A 143 -7.84 0.84 -16.59
N THR A 144 -7.26 -0.35 -16.71
CA THR A 144 -7.32 -1.41 -15.70
C THR A 144 -5.97 -1.49 -14.99
N PHE A 145 -6.03 -1.37 -13.66
CA PHE A 145 -4.90 -1.56 -12.75
C PHE A 145 -5.05 -2.90 -12.03
N ARG A 146 -4.10 -3.81 -12.21
CA ARG A 146 -4.05 -5.07 -11.48
C ARG A 146 -3.29 -4.91 -10.18
N LEU A 147 -3.86 -5.45 -9.11
CA LEU A 147 -3.24 -5.49 -7.80
C LEU A 147 -3.47 -6.83 -7.12
N VAL A 148 -2.62 -7.15 -6.14
CA VAL A 148 -2.83 -8.25 -5.21
C VAL A 148 -3.10 -7.65 -3.83
N VAL A 149 -4.21 -8.04 -3.23
CA VAL A 149 -4.57 -7.70 -1.85
C VAL A 149 -4.39 -8.96 -1.02
N SER A 150 -3.67 -8.84 0.10
CA SER A 150 -3.41 -9.98 0.97
C SER A 150 -3.41 -9.54 2.42
N SER A 151 -3.93 -10.37 3.34
CA SER A 151 -3.82 -10.13 4.77
C SER A 151 -3.61 -11.45 5.50
N PRO A 152 -3.24 -11.44 6.79
CA PRO A 152 -3.04 -12.68 7.52
C PRO A 152 -4.28 -13.57 7.63
N VAL A 153 -5.47 -13.02 7.34
CA VAL A 153 -6.78 -13.71 7.40
C VAL A 153 -7.53 -13.67 6.07
N ILE A 154 -6.97 -13.04 5.04
CA ILE A 154 -7.54 -12.95 3.69
C ILE A 154 -6.48 -13.51 2.75
N PRO A 155 -6.68 -14.70 2.17
CA PRO A 155 -5.80 -15.26 1.15
C PRO A 155 -5.60 -14.32 -0.02
N ASP A 156 -4.48 -14.47 -0.72
CA ASP A 156 -4.10 -13.61 -1.83
C ASP A 156 -5.23 -13.45 -2.83
N LEU A 157 -5.61 -12.20 -3.07
CA LEU A 157 -6.74 -11.78 -3.88
C LEU A 157 -6.22 -10.95 -5.04
N THR A 158 -6.28 -11.50 -6.25
CA THR A 158 -5.90 -10.77 -7.47
C THR A 158 -7.08 -9.98 -7.99
N VAL A 159 -6.95 -8.66 -8.05
CA VAL A 159 -8.02 -7.73 -8.41
C VAL A 159 -7.64 -6.92 -9.63
N ASP A 160 -8.58 -6.78 -10.55
CA ASP A 160 -8.55 -5.78 -11.62
C ASP A 160 -9.44 -4.60 -11.24
N TYR A 161 -8.82 -3.44 -11.07
CA TYR A 161 -9.47 -2.16 -10.82
C TYR A 161 -9.62 -1.36 -12.12
N ASP A 162 -10.86 -1.14 -12.58
CA ASP A 162 -11.18 -0.24 -13.70
C ASP A 162 -11.22 1.21 -13.20
N MET A 163 -10.14 1.96 -13.48
CA MET A 163 -9.92 3.33 -13.05
C MET A 163 -10.93 4.33 -13.63
N ARG A 164 -11.45 4.06 -14.85
CA ARG A 164 -12.47 4.91 -15.49
C ARG A 164 -13.82 4.75 -14.81
N LYS A 165 -14.24 3.50 -14.60
CA LYS A 165 -15.55 3.20 -14.01
C LYS A 165 -15.55 3.28 -12.49
N LYS A 166 -14.38 3.30 -11.86
CA LYS A 166 -14.20 3.27 -10.41
C LYS A 166 -14.82 2.00 -9.80
N THR A 167 -14.65 0.88 -10.50
CA THR A 167 -15.18 -0.44 -10.14
C THR A 167 -14.06 -1.45 -10.16
N PHE A 168 -14.16 -2.52 -9.37
CA PHE A 168 -13.18 -3.60 -9.38
C PHE A 168 -13.84 -4.94 -9.65
N THR A 169 -13.08 -5.86 -10.21
CA THR A 169 -13.45 -7.27 -10.40
C THR A 169 -12.30 -8.10 -9.91
N ILE A 170 -12.60 -9.19 -9.22
CA ILE A 170 -11.55 -10.04 -8.68
C ILE A 170 -11.45 -11.25 -9.59
N LEU A 171 -10.23 -11.53 -9.98
CA LEU A 171 -9.91 -12.49 -11.02
C LEU A 171 -9.58 -13.86 -10.45
N ASP A 172 -8.91 -13.85 -9.32
CA ASP A 172 -8.37 -15.03 -8.69
C ASP A 172 -8.28 -14.84 -7.19
N GLN A 173 -8.48 -15.93 -6.46
CA GLN A 173 -8.24 -16.00 -5.03
C GLN A 173 -7.56 -17.32 -4.71
N GLU A 174 -6.48 -17.27 -3.91
CA GLU A 174 -5.81 -18.48 -3.45
C GLU A 174 -6.79 -19.42 -2.73
N GLU A 175 -6.90 -20.66 -3.21
CA GLU A 175 -7.72 -21.69 -2.58
C GLU A 175 -7.02 -22.28 -1.35
N VAL A 176 -7.62 -22.09 -0.18
CA VAL A 176 -7.10 -22.65 1.07
C VAL A 176 -7.66 -24.05 1.29
N THR A 177 -6.88 -25.07 0.95
CA THR A 177 -7.24 -26.47 1.18
C THR A 177 -6.74 -26.96 2.55
N GLY A 178 -7.44 -27.93 3.16
CA GLY A 178 -6.96 -28.58 4.37
C GLY A 178 -7.12 -27.79 5.67
N LEU A 179 -8.01 -26.80 5.72
CA LEU A 179 -8.52 -26.25 7.00
C LEU A 179 -9.15 -27.42 7.77
N CYS A 180 -8.36 -28.02 8.67
CA CYS A 180 -8.80 -29.16 9.46
C CYS A 180 -10.16 -28.87 10.10
N SER A 181 -11.01 -29.89 10.15
CA SER A 181 -12.27 -29.90 10.91
C SER A 181 -12.13 -29.36 12.35
N SER A 182 -10.91 -29.29 12.89
CA SER A 182 -10.57 -28.66 14.16
C SER A 182 -10.84 -27.15 14.24
N LEU A 183 -10.74 -26.39 13.13
CA LEU A 183 -11.11 -24.95 13.13
C LEU A 183 -12.63 -24.75 13.06
N TYR A 184 -13.35 -25.70 12.45
CA TYR A 184 -14.81 -25.69 12.33
C TYR A 184 -15.54 -26.26 13.55
N THR A 185 -14.82 -26.83 14.50
CA THR A 185 -15.43 -27.35 15.73
C THR A 185 -15.53 -26.23 16.75
N VAL A 186 -16.50 -25.31 16.59
CA VAL A 186 -17.22 -24.59 17.66
C VAL A 186 -18.21 -23.59 17.03
N GLY A 187 -19.50 -23.78 17.35
CA GLY A 187 -20.46 -22.69 17.55
C GLY A 187 -21.13 -22.10 16.31
N GLN A 188 -22.30 -22.63 15.96
CA GLN A 188 -23.36 -21.76 15.46
C GLN A 188 -23.64 -20.69 16.52
N SER A 189 -23.24 -19.45 16.27
CA SER A 189 -23.74 -18.30 17.01
C SER A 189 -23.89 -17.11 16.08
N ASN A 190 -25.15 -16.77 15.85
CA ASN A 190 -25.56 -15.44 15.40
C ASN A 190 -24.81 -14.38 16.20
N VAL A 191 -24.34 -13.31 15.55
CA VAL A 191 -24.46 -11.92 16.01
C VAL A 191 -23.94 -10.97 14.93
N SER A 192 -24.82 -10.06 14.59
CA SER A 192 -24.67 -8.81 13.84
C SER A 192 -23.73 -7.83 14.56
N SER A 193 -22.75 -7.26 13.86
CA SER A 193 -22.32 -5.83 13.96
C SER A 193 -20.90 -5.61 13.40
N ILE A 194 -20.72 -5.72 12.08
CA ILE A 194 -19.71 -4.94 11.33
C ILE A 194 -20.37 -4.53 10.00
N GLN A 195 -21.45 -3.77 10.08
CA GLN A 195 -22.09 -3.15 8.91
C GLN A 195 -21.92 -1.65 9.07
N GLN A 196 -20.89 -1.09 8.44
CA GLN A 196 -20.98 0.28 7.93
C GLN A 196 -19.92 0.70 6.91
N ASN A 197 -18.95 -0.16 6.55
CA ASN A 197 -18.06 0.09 5.41
C ASN A 197 -18.09 -0.99 4.31
N LEU A 198 -18.97 -2.01 4.43
CA LEU A 198 -19.05 -3.16 3.52
C LEU A 198 -20.14 -3.07 2.44
N GLN A 199 -20.96 -2.01 2.45
CA GLN A 199 -22.10 -1.90 1.51
C GLN A 199 -21.72 -1.74 0.04
N LEU A 200 -20.44 -1.50 -0.28
CA LEU A 200 -19.94 -1.48 -1.66
C LEU A 200 -19.32 -2.83 -2.09
N ILE A 201 -19.11 -3.77 -1.17
CA ILE A 201 -18.42 -5.05 -1.41
C ILE A 201 -19.41 -6.23 -1.42
N GLU A 202 -20.56 -6.12 -0.73
CA GLU A 202 -21.48 -7.24 -0.54
C GLU A 202 -22.23 -7.73 -1.80
N ASP A 203 -22.26 -6.97 -2.89
CA ASP A 203 -23.09 -7.30 -4.07
C ASP A 203 -22.34 -7.86 -5.29
N SER A 204 -21.02 -8.13 -5.25
CA SER A 204 -20.32 -8.58 -6.48
C SER A 204 -19.57 -9.91 -6.47
N GLN A 205 -19.18 -10.52 -5.35
CA GLN A 205 -18.62 -11.88 -5.34
C GLN A 205 -18.32 -12.35 -3.90
N SER A 206 -18.53 -13.65 -3.63
CA SER A 206 -18.22 -14.29 -2.34
C SER A 206 -16.75 -14.73 -2.34
N TRP A 207 -15.94 -14.19 -1.42
CA TRP A 207 -14.52 -14.53 -1.23
C TRP A 207 -14.31 -15.37 0.02
N SER A 208 -13.26 -16.19 0.05
CA SER A 208 -12.83 -16.87 1.27
C SER A 208 -12.21 -15.86 2.23
N ASP A 209 -12.94 -15.53 3.29
CA ASP A 209 -12.49 -14.70 4.40
C ASP A 209 -12.44 -15.56 5.67
N LEU A 210 -11.25 -15.66 6.27
CA LEU A 210 -11.01 -16.44 7.49
C LEU A 210 -11.15 -15.61 8.76
N SER A 211 -11.57 -14.34 8.68
CA SER A 211 -11.84 -13.46 9.83
C SER A 211 -12.81 -14.05 10.87
N LYS A 212 -13.69 -14.96 10.43
CA LYS A 212 -14.61 -15.73 11.29
C LYS A 212 -13.91 -16.80 12.13
N LEU A 213 -12.78 -17.33 11.68
CA LEU A 213 -12.03 -18.41 12.34
C LEU A 213 -10.78 -17.90 13.05
N VAL A 214 -10.15 -16.88 12.49
CA VAL A 214 -8.89 -16.28 12.95
C VAL A 214 -9.11 -14.80 13.20
N SER A 215 -8.69 -14.31 14.36
CA SER A 215 -8.66 -12.88 14.65
C SER A 215 -7.30 -12.30 14.24
N CYS A 216 -7.32 -11.09 13.69
CA CYS A 216 -6.14 -10.29 13.39
C CYS A 216 -6.35 -8.91 14.01
N GLU A 217 -5.51 -8.55 14.97
CA GLU A 217 -5.65 -7.33 15.76
C GLU A 217 -4.36 -6.53 15.74
N ARG A 218 -4.47 -5.21 15.63
CA ARG A 218 -3.33 -4.30 15.77
C ARG A 218 -3.47 -3.54 17.08
N VAL A 219 -2.46 -3.66 17.93
CA VAL A 219 -2.38 -2.99 19.23
C VAL A 219 -1.10 -2.16 19.31
N GLN A 220 -1.14 -1.07 20.06
CA GLN A 220 0.02 -0.24 20.33
C GLN A 220 0.63 -0.67 21.67
N VAL A 221 1.93 -0.99 21.68
CA VAL A 221 2.65 -1.46 22.87
C VAL A 221 3.82 -0.52 23.15
N VAL A 222 3.93 -0.05 24.40
CA VAL A 222 5.03 0.82 24.82
C VAL A 222 6.27 -0.03 25.09
N SER A 223 7.35 0.25 24.37
CA SER A 223 8.67 -0.35 24.56
C SER A 223 9.35 0.18 25.83
N HIS A 224 10.41 -0.50 26.28
CA HIS A 224 11.22 -0.14 27.43
C HIS A 224 11.82 1.28 27.38
N ASP A 225 12.01 1.83 26.18
CA ASP A 225 12.51 3.19 25.91
C ASP A 225 11.36 4.23 25.79
N GLY A 226 10.11 3.83 26.03
CA GLY A 226 8.94 4.69 25.96
C GLY A 226 8.38 4.88 24.54
N VAL A 227 9.00 4.29 23.51
CA VAL A 227 8.51 4.35 22.14
C VAL A 227 7.29 3.43 21.97
N SER A 228 6.23 3.91 21.33
CA SER A 228 5.06 3.09 20.98
C SER A 228 5.35 2.27 19.72
N ILE A 229 5.19 0.95 19.80
CA ILE A 229 5.44 0.01 18.70
C ILE A 229 4.11 -0.65 18.32
N PRO A 230 3.70 -0.62 17.03
CA PRO A 230 2.56 -1.38 16.55
C PRO A 230 2.87 -2.88 16.57
N LEU A 231 1.99 -3.65 17.21
CA LEU A 231 2.03 -5.10 17.26
C LEU A 231 0.79 -5.66 16.56
N VAL A 232 0.99 -6.52 15.57
CA VAL A 232 -0.10 -7.28 14.94
C VAL A 232 -0.17 -8.66 15.55
N ILE A 233 -1.32 -9.03 16.12
CA ILE A 233 -1.54 -10.29 16.83
C ILE A 233 -2.55 -11.13 16.07
N LEU A 234 -2.22 -12.40 15.90
CA LEU A 234 -2.97 -13.40 15.16
C LEU A 234 -3.22 -14.61 16.05
N TYR A 235 -4.49 -15.00 16.15
CA TYR A 235 -4.90 -16.15 16.95
C TYR A 235 -6.19 -16.77 16.43
N SER A 236 -6.37 -18.09 16.64
CA SER A 236 -7.63 -18.77 16.32
C SER A 236 -8.70 -18.40 17.34
N ARG A 237 -9.90 -18.01 16.88
CA ARG A 237 -11.03 -17.69 17.77
C ARG A 237 -11.53 -18.91 18.56
N GLY A 238 -11.37 -20.13 18.02
CA GLY A 238 -11.85 -21.36 18.65
C GLY A 238 -10.79 -22.09 19.49
N ALA A 239 -9.51 -21.98 19.13
CA ALA A 239 -8.43 -22.73 19.79
C ALA A 239 -7.60 -21.90 20.78
N HIS A 240 -7.65 -20.56 20.72
CA HIS A 240 -6.92 -19.71 21.64
C HIS A 240 -7.51 -19.78 23.05
N ILE A 241 -6.65 -20.08 24.02
CA ILE A 241 -6.94 -20.01 25.45
C ILE A 241 -6.15 -18.85 26.06
N HIS A 242 -6.86 -17.83 26.53
CA HIS A 242 -6.26 -16.61 27.06
C HIS A 242 -5.34 -16.91 28.25
N GLY A 243 -4.08 -16.48 28.17
CA GLY A 243 -3.08 -16.63 29.24
C GLY A 243 -2.40 -18.00 29.31
N GLU A 244 -2.88 -19.00 28.58
CA GLU A 244 -2.30 -20.36 28.56
C GLU A 244 -1.67 -20.71 27.21
N SER A 245 -2.11 -20.04 26.15
CA SER A 245 -1.65 -20.31 24.79
C SER A 245 -0.17 -19.94 24.60
N PRO A 246 0.64 -20.83 23.97
CA PRO A 246 2.00 -20.49 23.60
C PRO A 246 2.02 -19.39 22.54
N GLY A 247 3.02 -18.51 22.58
CA GLY A 247 3.17 -17.39 21.67
C GLY A 247 4.49 -17.42 20.89
N ILE A 248 4.46 -16.96 19.63
CA ILE A 248 5.65 -16.63 18.84
C ILE A 248 5.61 -15.15 18.50
N LEU A 249 6.69 -14.44 18.82
CA LEU A 249 6.90 -13.04 18.46
C LEU A 249 7.91 -12.95 17.32
N TYR A 250 7.45 -12.48 16.16
CA TYR A 250 8.28 -12.09 15.03
C TYR A 250 8.68 -10.63 15.18
N GLY A 251 9.98 -10.36 15.06
CA GLY A 251 10.53 -9.02 15.05
C GLY A 251 11.53 -8.91 13.92
N TYR A 252 11.34 -7.91 13.07
CA TYR A 252 12.33 -7.45 12.10
C TYR A 252 12.39 -5.93 12.23
N GLY A 253 13.56 -5.34 11.96
CA GLY A 253 13.78 -3.93 12.31
C GLY A 253 15.09 -3.39 11.76
N ALA A 254 15.49 -3.89 10.59
CA ALA A 254 16.69 -3.45 9.89
C ALA A 254 16.32 -3.08 8.45
N TYR A 255 17.10 -2.17 7.87
CA TYR A 255 17.02 -1.78 6.45
C TYR A 255 15.71 -1.11 5.99
N GLY A 256 14.80 -0.78 6.90
CA GLY A 256 13.53 -0.14 6.58
C GLY A 256 12.56 -1.06 5.85
N GLU A 257 12.72 -2.39 6.00
CA GLU A 257 11.76 -3.36 5.47
C GLU A 257 10.68 -3.61 6.53
N ASP A 258 9.42 -3.49 6.11
CA ASP A 258 8.29 -3.87 6.93
C ASP A 258 8.19 -5.40 7.04
N LEU A 259 7.75 -5.90 8.19
CA LEU A 259 7.48 -7.33 8.37
C LEU A 259 6.37 -7.79 7.42
N ASP A 260 6.59 -8.90 6.73
CA ASP A 260 5.58 -9.48 5.85
C ASP A 260 4.36 -10.00 6.65
N LYS A 261 3.29 -9.21 6.55
CA LYS A 261 1.99 -9.45 7.17
C LYS A 261 0.97 -9.91 6.13
N SER A 262 1.40 -10.41 4.98
CA SER A 262 0.53 -11.07 4.00
C SER A 262 0.00 -12.41 4.53
N TRP A 263 -0.91 -13.00 3.75
CA TRP A 263 -1.39 -14.36 3.92
C TRP A 263 -0.23 -15.37 3.92
N CYS A 264 -0.32 -16.36 4.81
CA CYS A 264 0.64 -17.46 4.83
C CYS A 264 -0.01 -18.71 5.43
N SER A 265 -0.24 -19.72 4.60
CA SER A 265 -0.93 -20.95 4.97
C SER A 265 -0.20 -21.76 6.04
N ASP A 266 1.14 -21.69 6.10
CA ASP A 266 1.96 -22.36 7.12
C ASP A 266 1.57 -21.96 8.56
N ARG A 267 1.04 -20.74 8.75
CA ARG A 267 0.60 -20.23 10.05
C ARG A 267 -0.66 -20.95 10.56
N LEU A 268 -1.49 -21.50 9.68
CA LEU A 268 -2.75 -22.17 10.05
C LEU A 268 -2.53 -23.36 10.99
N SER A 269 -1.45 -24.11 10.78
CA SER A 269 -1.11 -25.28 11.59
C SER A 269 -0.87 -24.89 13.06
N LEU A 270 -0.18 -23.77 13.30
CA LEU A 270 0.08 -23.23 14.63
C LEU A 270 -1.20 -22.66 15.26
N LEU A 271 -1.94 -21.84 14.50
CA LEU A 271 -3.19 -21.23 14.94
C LEU A 271 -4.23 -22.29 15.34
N ALA A 272 -4.36 -23.37 14.55
CA ALA A 272 -5.26 -24.49 14.85
C ALA A 272 -4.89 -25.27 16.13
N ARG A 273 -3.63 -25.19 16.56
CA ARG A 273 -3.15 -25.76 17.83
C ARG A 273 -3.22 -24.76 19.00
N GLY A 274 -3.86 -23.61 18.80
CA GLY A 274 -4.03 -22.58 19.82
C GLY A 274 -2.82 -21.68 20.03
N TRP A 275 -1.81 -21.71 19.14
CA TRP A 275 -0.69 -20.78 19.24
C TRP A 275 -1.12 -19.36 18.86
N VAL A 276 -0.49 -18.37 19.51
CA VAL A 276 -0.62 -16.95 19.18
C VAL A 276 0.62 -16.51 18.41
N LEU A 277 0.42 -15.83 17.28
CA LEU A 277 1.51 -15.25 16.49
C LEU A 277 1.44 -13.73 16.64
N ALA A 278 2.57 -13.08 16.88
CA ALA A 278 2.65 -11.63 17.01
C ALA A 278 3.78 -11.07 16.14
N PHE A 279 3.54 -9.93 15.50
CA PHE A 279 4.47 -9.27 14.59
C PHE A 279 4.74 -7.86 15.10
N ALA A 280 5.95 -7.62 15.60
CA ALA A 280 6.40 -6.33 16.08
C ALA A 280 7.18 -5.61 14.99
N ASP A 281 6.60 -4.54 14.46
CA ASP A 281 7.20 -3.73 13.41
C ASP A 281 7.66 -2.39 13.97
N ARG A 282 8.91 -2.03 13.70
CA ARG A 282 9.47 -0.75 14.14
C ARG A 282 9.42 0.23 12.97
N HIS A 283 8.40 1.08 12.97
CA HIS A 283 8.43 2.32 12.18
C HIS A 283 9.30 3.38 12.86
#